data_AF-A0A7C4UKC5-F1
#
_entry.id   AF-A0A7C4UKC5-F1
#
_cell.length_a   1.000
_cell.length_b   1.000
_cell.length_c   1.000
_cell.angle_alpha   90.00
_cell.angle_beta   90.00
_cell.angle_gamma   90.00
#
_symmetry.space_group_name_H-M   'P 1'
#
loop_
_entity.id
_entity.type
_entity.pdbx_description
1 polymer ?
#
loop_
_entity_poly.entity_id
_entity_poly.type
_entity_poly.pdbx_seq_one_letter_code
_entity_poly.pdbx_strand_id
1 'polypeptide(L)'
;MEPSAQSRHSWRSGLRHLEIDRICNAFEDAWKQGKAPKIEQYLDHVSESVHSELLRELIHLDCVYQARSQKSVSPDAYLKRFPNLDPEWLNSCLAAYHPAKDREGAVDAGAVVG
;
A
#
# COMPACT_ATOMS: atom_id res chain seq x y z
N MET A 1 25.30 40.24 -9.79
CA MET A 1 24.19 39.92 -8.85
C MET A 1 24.00 38.42 -8.87
N GLU A 2 24.48 37.72 -7.85
CA GLU A 2 24.26 36.28 -7.71
C GLU A 2 22.80 35.99 -7.31
N PRO A 3 22.11 35.05 -7.96
CA PRO A 3 20.81 34.61 -7.50
C PRO A 3 20.97 33.76 -6.23
N SER A 4 20.37 34.27 -5.15
CA SER A 4 20.35 33.72 -3.80
C SER A 4 19.97 32.23 -3.75
N ALA A 5 20.63 31.48 -2.87
CA ALA A 5 20.57 30.02 -2.70
C ALA A 5 19.20 29.42 -2.30
N GLN A 6 18.10 30.20 -2.34
CA GLN A 6 16.77 29.81 -1.86
C GLN A 6 15.90 29.10 -2.91
N SER A 7 16.24 29.15 -4.21
CA SER A 7 15.53 28.41 -5.28
C SER A 7 15.80 26.90 -5.33
N ARG A 8 16.65 26.37 -4.43
CA ARG A 8 17.05 24.95 -4.43
C ARG A 8 16.06 24.03 -3.70
N HIS A 9 15.07 24.58 -2.99
CA HIS A 9 14.15 23.80 -2.15
C HIS A 9 12.84 23.38 -2.85
N SER A 10 12.32 24.19 -3.77
CA SER A 10 11.06 23.87 -4.49
C SER A 10 11.22 22.70 -5.47
N TRP A 11 12.36 22.61 -6.17
CA TRP A 11 12.63 21.50 -7.09
C TRP A 11 12.96 20.19 -6.39
N ARG A 12 13.58 20.23 -5.19
CA ARG A 12 13.85 19.02 -4.40
C ARG A 12 12.56 18.35 -3.93
N SER A 13 11.49 19.10 -3.68
CA SER A 13 10.16 18.54 -3.44
C SER A 13 9.53 17.97 -4.71
N GLY A 14 9.60 18.69 -5.84
CA GLY A 14 9.10 18.18 -7.13
C GLY A 14 9.82 16.90 -7.61
N LEU A 15 11.14 16.81 -7.43
CA LEU A 15 11.93 15.64 -7.80
C LEU A 15 11.55 14.41 -6.97
N ARG A 16 11.21 14.58 -5.69
CA ARG A 16 10.72 13.49 -4.83
C ARG A 16 9.35 12.99 -5.29
N HIS A 17 8.42 13.89 -5.60
CA HIS A 17 7.12 13.49 -6.14
C HIS A 17 7.25 12.77 -7.49
N LEU A 18 8.11 13.25 -8.39
CA LEU A 18 8.37 12.59 -9.69
C LEU A 18 9.01 11.21 -9.55
N GLU A 19 9.78 10.96 -8.50
CA GLU A 19 10.35 9.64 -8.21
C GLU A 19 9.25 8.70 -7.69
N ILE A 20 8.45 9.16 -6.73
CA ILE A 20 7.31 8.41 -6.18
C ILE A 20 6.32 8.06 -7.30
N ASP A 21 5.90 9.03 -8.10
CA ASP A 21 4.96 8.82 -9.21
C ASP A 21 5.48 7.76 -10.21
N ARG A 22 6.77 7.81 -10.53
CA ARG A 22 7.38 6.83 -11.47
C ARG A 22 7.36 5.42 -10.90
N ILE A 23 7.67 5.27 -9.62
CA ILE A 23 7.70 3.97 -8.94
C ILE A 23 6.27 3.43 -8.78
N CYS A 24 5.31 4.27 -8.37
CA CYS A 24 3.89 3.93 -8.30
C CYS A 24 3.36 3.45 -9.65
N ASN A 25 3.61 4.20 -10.73
CA ASN A 25 3.21 3.79 -12.08
C ASN A 25 3.77 2.40 -12.46
N ALA A 26 5.06 2.15 -12.20
CA ALA A 26 5.67 0.86 -12.51
C ALA A 26 5.09 -0.29 -11.66
N PHE A 27 4.71 -0.01 -10.40
CA PHE A 27 4.06 -0.96 -9.52
C PHE A 27 2.64 -1.29 -9.99
N GLU A 28 1.85 -0.29 -10.34
CA GLU A 28 0.51 -0.46 -10.90
C GLU A 28 0.53 -1.24 -12.21
N ASP A 29 1.47 -0.95 -13.11
CA ASP A 29 1.59 -1.64 -14.38
C ASP A 29 1.94 -3.13 -14.19
N ALA A 30 2.74 -3.47 -13.18
CA ALA A 30 2.99 -4.87 -12.83
C ALA A 30 1.72 -5.57 -12.31
N TRP A 31 0.91 -4.89 -11.52
CA TRP A 31 -0.40 -5.38 -11.09
C TRP A 31 -1.37 -5.57 -12.27
N LYS A 32 -1.46 -4.61 -13.18
CA LYS A 32 -2.30 -4.70 -14.41
C LYS A 32 -1.87 -5.86 -15.32
N GLN A 33 -0.60 -6.24 -15.27
CA GLN A 33 -0.07 -7.43 -15.97
C GLN A 33 -0.30 -8.74 -15.21
N GLY A 34 -0.92 -8.72 -14.04
CA GLY A 34 -1.21 -9.91 -13.22
C GLY A 34 -0.01 -10.45 -12.43
N LYS A 35 1.07 -9.67 -12.27
CA LYS A 35 2.35 -10.15 -11.70
C LYS A 35 2.44 -10.10 -10.17
N ALA A 36 1.47 -9.50 -9.48
CA ALA A 36 1.45 -9.33 -8.02
C ALA A 36 2.83 -8.90 -7.44
N PRO A 37 3.31 -7.68 -7.78
CA PRO A 37 4.63 -7.19 -7.40
C PRO A 37 4.85 -7.13 -5.88
N LYS A 38 6.11 -7.31 -5.45
CA LYS A 38 6.51 -7.18 -4.04
C LYS A 38 6.93 -5.75 -3.73
N ILE A 39 6.30 -5.12 -2.74
CA ILE A 39 6.58 -3.75 -2.30
C ILE A 39 8.08 -3.50 -2.01
N GLU A 40 8.76 -4.45 -1.36
CA GLU A 40 10.17 -4.31 -0.98
C GLU A 40 11.09 -4.08 -2.18
N GLN A 41 10.78 -4.67 -3.34
CA GLN A 41 11.59 -4.50 -4.55
C GLN A 41 11.58 -3.06 -5.08
N TYR A 42 10.52 -2.31 -4.77
CA TYR A 42 10.35 -0.92 -5.19
C TYR A 42 10.89 0.06 -4.14
N LEU A 43 11.21 -0.42 -2.94
CA LEU A 43 11.80 0.35 -1.84
C LEU A 43 13.33 0.20 -1.75
N ASP A 44 13.90 -0.90 -2.24
CA ASP A 44 15.31 -1.26 -2.06
C ASP A 44 16.31 -0.20 -2.61
N HIS A 45 15.89 0.62 -3.57
CA HIS A 45 16.77 1.57 -4.28
C HIS A 45 16.39 3.05 -4.04
N VAL A 46 15.48 3.34 -3.11
CA VAL A 46 15.00 4.71 -2.91
C VAL A 46 15.69 5.37 -1.72
N SER A 47 15.78 6.70 -1.76
CA SER A 47 16.33 7.45 -0.63
C SER A 47 15.37 7.41 0.58
N GLU A 48 15.92 7.38 1.80
CA GLU A 48 15.15 7.45 3.05
C GLU A 48 14.12 8.59 3.07
N SER A 49 14.44 9.71 2.39
CA SER A 49 13.57 10.88 2.31
C SER A 49 12.25 10.66 1.57
N VAL A 50 12.16 9.62 0.73
CA VAL A 50 10.93 9.23 0.01
C VAL A 50 10.42 7.87 0.47
N HIS A 51 11.25 7.05 1.11
CA HIS A 51 10.92 5.68 1.52
C HIS A 51 9.60 5.60 2.32
N SER A 52 9.42 6.46 3.31
CA SER A 52 8.21 6.45 4.17
C SER A 52 6.94 6.90 3.44
N GLU A 53 7.05 7.79 2.47
CA GLU A 53 5.91 8.27 1.66
C GLU A 53 5.56 7.22 0.62
N LEU A 54 6.55 6.74 -0.11
CA LEU A 54 6.41 5.69 -1.11
C LEU A 54 5.86 4.38 -0.51
N LEU A 55 6.32 3.95 0.66
CA LEU A 55 5.79 2.75 1.33
C LEU A 55 4.28 2.85 1.54
N ARG A 56 3.77 4.01 1.94
CA ARG A 56 2.32 4.20 2.15
C ARG A 56 1.54 4.15 0.85
N GLU A 57 2.04 4.82 -0.19
CA GLU A 57 1.44 4.80 -1.53
C GLU A 57 1.40 3.38 -2.10
N LEU A 58 2.50 2.63 -1.99
CA LEU A 58 2.58 1.27 -2.49
C LEU A 58 1.64 0.32 -1.73
N ILE A 59 1.54 0.43 -0.40
CA ILE A 59 0.56 -0.35 0.38
C ILE A 59 -0.87 -0.04 -0.08
N HIS A 60 -1.18 1.23 -0.32
CA HIS A 60 -2.50 1.64 -0.78
C HIS A 60 -2.85 1.00 -2.14
N LEU A 61 -1.93 1.09 -3.11
CA LEU A 61 -2.08 0.45 -4.41
C LEU A 61 -2.20 -1.07 -4.29
N ASP A 62 -1.36 -1.70 -3.48
CA ASP A 62 -1.39 -3.15 -3.27
C ASP A 62 -2.76 -3.61 -2.72
N CYS A 63 -3.32 -2.89 -1.74
CA CYS A 63 -4.66 -3.14 -1.22
C CYS A 63 -5.73 -3.01 -2.32
N VAL A 64 -5.68 -1.97 -3.15
CA VAL A 64 -6.64 -1.74 -4.25
C VAL A 64 -6.64 -2.91 -5.23
N TYR A 65 -5.46 -3.34 -5.69
CA TYR A 65 -5.36 -4.40 -6.70
C TYR A 65 -5.65 -5.80 -6.11
N GLN A 66 -5.26 -6.05 -4.85
CA GLN A 66 -5.60 -7.31 -4.18
C GLN A 66 -7.11 -7.44 -3.92
N ALA A 67 -7.78 -6.37 -3.48
CA ALA A 67 -9.22 -6.34 -3.27
C ALA A 67 -10.00 -6.62 -4.58
N ARG A 68 -9.56 -6.01 -5.70
CA ARG A 68 -10.10 -6.30 -7.04
C ARG A 68 -9.92 -7.75 -7.46
N SER A 69 -8.86 -8.41 -6.98
CA SER A 69 -8.56 -9.82 -7.24
C SER A 69 -9.27 -10.78 -6.27
N GLN A 70 -10.19 -10.29 -5.42
CA GLN A 70 -10.87 -11.04 -4.34
C GLN A 70 -9.91 -11.76 -3.38
N LYS A 71 -8.66 -11.31 -3.29
CA LYS A 71 -7.69 -11.85 -2.32
C LYS A 71 -7.91 -11.16 -0.97
N SER A 72 -7.89 -11.94 0.11
CA SER A 72 -8.00 -11.38 1.45
C SER A 72 -6.73 -10.60 1.78
N VAL A 73 -6.88 -9.32 2.05
CA VAL A 73 -5.79 -8.43 2.44
C VAL A 73 -5.72 -8.40 3.97
N SER A 74 -4.65 -8.92 4.55
CA SER A 74 -4.50 -9.03 6.01
C SER A 74 -3.53 -7.97 6.55
N PRO A 75 -3.91 -7.14 7.54
CA PRO A 75 -3.01 -6.16 8.15
C PRO A 75 -1.77 -6.81 8.77
N ASP A 76 -1.95 -7.97 9.41
CA ASP A 76 -0.88 -8.75 10.03
C ASP A 76 0.25 -9.11 9.05
N ALA A 77 -0.11 -9.34 7.77
CA ALA A 77 0.87 -9.67 6.74
C ALA A 77 1.78 -8.48 6.40
N TYR A 78 1.27 -7.24 6.47
CA TYR A 78 2.08 -6.05 6.28
C TYR A 78 2.90 -5.72 7.51
N LEU A 79 2.35 -5.83 8.73
CA LEU A 79 3.10 -5.56 9.97
C LEU A 79 4.27 -6.51 10.16
N LYS A 80 4.16 -7.77 9.71
CA LYS A 80 5.30 -8.71 9.71
C LYS A 80 6.44 -8.31 8.78
N ARG A 81 6.12 -7.71 7.63
CA ARG A 81 7.09 -7.27 6.62
C ARG A 81 7.66 -5.88 6.93
N PHE A 82 6.83 -5.03 7.51
CA PHE A 82 7.12 -3.63 7.81
C PHE A 82 6.73 -3.33 9.27
N PRO A 83 7.54 -3.77 10.25
CA PRO A 83 7.23 -3.65 11.67
C PRO A 83 7.16 -2.21 12.18
N ASN A 84 7.71 -1.25 11.43
CA ASN A 84 7.69 0.17 11.77
C ASN A 84 6.43 0.90 11.25
N LEU A 85 5.50 0.20 10.60
CA LEU A 85 4.24 0.80 10.17
C LEU A 85 3.35 1.09 11.38
N ASP A 86 2.65 2.21 11.30
CA ASP A 86 1.58 2.52 12.25
C ASP A 86 0.40 1.55 12.06
N PRO A 87 0.07 0.71 13.07
CA PRO A 87 -0.98 -0.29 12.92
C PRO A 87 -2.38 0.31 12.79
N GLU A 88 -2.65 1.46 13.41
CA GLU A 88 -3.96 2.12 13.33
C GLU A 88 -4.23 2.66 11.94
N TRP A 89 -3.25 3.36 11.35
CA TRP A 89 -3.30 3.81 9.96
C TRP A 89 -3.52 2.66 8.98
N LEU A 90 -2.78 1.55 9.16
CA LEU A 90 -2.90 0.39 8.28
C LEU A 90 -4.29 -0.24 8.35
N ASN A 91 -4.85 -0.42 9.54
CA ASN A 91 -6.20 -0.93 9.72
C ASN A 91 -7.25 0.00 9.08
N SER A 92 -7.09 1.32 9.24
CA SER A 92 -7.97 2.31 8.61
C SER A 92 -7.92 2.24 7.07
N CYS A 93 -6.71 2.14 6.49
CA CYS A 93 -6.55 1.95 5.05
C CYS A 93 -7.24 0.68 4.55
N LEU A 94 -7.05 -0.44 5.26
CA LEU A 94 -7.61 -1.74 4.87
C LEU A 94 -9.13 -1.79 4.99
N ALA A 95 -9.70 -1.15 6.02
CA ALA A 95 -11.15 -1.08 6.21
C ALA A 95 -11.86 -0.39 5.03
N ALA A 96 -11.21 0.54 4.33
CA ALA A 96 -11.75 1.18 3.13
C ALA A 96 -11.83 0.24 1.92
N TYR A 97 -10.98 -0.79 1.87
CA TYR A 97 -10.87 -1.73 0.74
C TYR A 97 -11.49 -3.09 1.00
N HIS A 98 -11.69 -3.41 2.27
CA HIS A 98 -12.35 -4.61 2.71
C HIS A 98 -13.46 -4.16 3.68
N PRO A 99 -14.59 -3.61 3.16
CA PRO A 99 -15.73 -3.38 4.03
C PRO A 99 -16.02 -4.72 4.70
N ALA A 100 -15.99 -4.73 6.03
CA ALA A 100 -16.08 -5.93 6.83
C ALA A 100 -17.12 -6.86 6.19
N LYS A 101 -16.66 -8.02 5.70
CA LYS A 101 -17.55 -9.10 5.31
C LYS A 101 -18.16 -9.66 6.59
N ASP A 102 -19.10 -8.92 7.13
CA ASP A 102 -19.98 -9.36 8.20
C ASP A 102 -21.32 -8.65 8.04
N ARG A 103 -22.12 -9.20 7.12
CA ARG A 103 -23.42 -9.78 7.48
C ARG A 103 -23.88 -10.76 6.39
N GLU A 104 -24.24 -11.96 6.85
CA GLU A 104 -25.00 -13.05 6.21
C GLU A 104 -24.17 -14.14 5.47
N GLY A 105 -24.23 -15.43 5.83
CA GLY A 105 -25.20 -16.10 6.70
C GLY A 105 -24.81 -17.50 7.18
N ALA A 106 -25.71 -18.00 8.03
CA ALA A 106 -25.67 -19.28 8.72
C ALA A 106 -25.46 -20.48 7.79
N VAL A 107 -24.79 -21.50 8.33
CA VAL A 107 -25.18 -22.88 8.06
C VAL A 107 -25.78 -23.46 9.34
N ASP A 108 -27.05 -23.80 9.21
CA ASP A 108 -27.82 -24.66 10.08
C ASP A 108 -27.08 -26.00 10.28
N ALA A 109 -26.92 -26.40 11.53
CA ALA A 109 -26.57 -27.76 11.90
C ALA A 109 -27.66 -28.30 12.82
N GLY A 110 -28.84 -28.54 12.25
CA GLY A 110 -29.77 -29.53 12.76
C GLY A 110 -29.08 -30.90 12.84
N ALA A 111 -28.64 -31.26 14.05
CA ALA A 111 -28.35 -32.64 14.41
C ALA A 111 -29.47 -33.13 15.33
N VAL A 112 -30.41 -33.84 14.71
CA VAL A 112 -31.25 -34.87 15.34
C VAL A 112 -30.38 -35.86 16.10
N VAL A 113 -30.67 -36.11 17.38
CA VAL A 113 -30.64 -37.42 18.06
C VAL A 113 -31.18 -37.29 19.49
N GLY A 114 -32.15 -38.14 19.87
CA GLY A 114 -32.55 -38.41 21.26
C GLY A 114 -34.01 -38.14 21.57
#